data_AF-A0A532DKE6-F1
#
_entry.id   AF-A0A532DKE6-F1
#
_cell.length_a   1.000
_cell.length_b   1.000
_cell.length_c   1.000
_cell.angle_alpha   90.00
_cell.angle_beta   90.00
_cell.angle_gamma   90.00
#
_symmetry.space_group_name_H-M   'P 1'
#
loop_
_entity.id
_entity.type
_entity.pdbx_description
1 polymer ?
#
loop_
_entity_poly.entity_id
_entity_poly.type
_entity_poly.pdbx_seq_one_letter_code
_entity_poly.pdbx_strand_id
1 'polypeptide(L)'
;MNPSLLTAGSAGDTEGRLARTYAHLLTLWTSGVRDYHSLLSAYLLAHSIFVAVIGLFVSQHPMARVLSIVIALLSVFGILLCLQMAIVLGRFSAQNSLWEWHLRGLEGLPAWPDRKLLSGLRWLRERHEPWSEPGNEPPVFRPAWAFRTHRQWWAHRAVSFPLFFGSVYGLFLVWSLAQAVGPGLP
;
A
#
# COMPACT_ATOMS: atom_id res chain seq x y z
N MET A 1 -16.01 -36.13 -41.65
CA MET A 1 -15.42 -35.45 -40.47
C MET A 1 -16.00 -34.05 -40.38
N ASN A 2 -16.72 -33.74 -39.31
CA ASN A 2 -17.52 -32.53 -39.19
C ASN A 2 -16.66 -31.37 -38.65
N PRO A 3 -16.40 -30.30 -39.42
CA PRO A 3 -15.49 -29.21 -39.02
C PRO A 3 -15.99 -28.38 -37.81
N SER A 4 -17.27 -28.50 -37.46
CA SER A 4 -17.89 -27.82 -36.31
C SER A 4 -17.50 -28.38 -34.94
N LEU A 5 -17.03 -29.63 -34.87
CA LEU A 5 -16.58 -30.24 -33.61
C LEU A 5 -15.15 -29.81 -33.22
N LEU A 6 -14.32 -29.47 -34.21
CA LEU A 6 -12.94 -28.99 -33.97
C LEU A 6 -12.91 -27.55 -33.45
N THR A 7 -13.82 -26.70 -33.92
CA THR A 7 -13.94 -25.30 -33.45
C THR A 7 -14.56 -25.22 -32.05
N ALA A 8 -15.54 -26.07 -31.72
CA ALA A 8 -16.13 -26.14 -30.38
C ALA A 8 -15.13 -26.63 -29.32
N GLY A 9 -14.31 -27.64 -29.63
CA GLY A 9 -13.24 -28.12 -28.74
C GLY A 9 -12.14 -27.08 -28.49
N SER A 10 -11.80 -26.28 -29.52
CA SER A 10 -10.82 -25.19 -29.41
C SER A 10 -11.35 -24.01 -28.59
N ALA A 11 -12.64 -23.66 -28.72
CA ALA A 11 -13.25 -22.56 -27.98
C ALA A 11 -13.36 -22.90 -26.48
N GLY A 12 -13.82 -24.12 -26.15
CA GLY A 12 -13.92 -24.58 -24.76
C GLY A 12 -12.58 -24.69 -24.03
N ASP A 13 -11.50 -25.12 -24.70
CA ASP A 13 -10.15 -25.14 -24.09
C ASP A 13 -9.60 -23.71 -23.87
N THR A 14 -9.95 -22.77 -24.76
CA THR A 14 -9.53 -21.37 -24.63
C THR A 14 -10.23 -20.69 -23.45
N GLU A 15 -11.53 -20.87 -23.30
CA GLU A 15 -12.30 -20.38 -22.15
C GLU A 15 -11.80 -20.99 -20.83
N GLY A 16 -11.60 -22.31 -20.79
CA GLY A 16 -11.09 -23.00 -19.60
C GLY A 16 -9.65 -22.59 -19.22
N ARG A 17 -8.83 -22.17 -20.19
CA ARG A 17 -7.49 -21.61 -19.93
C ARG A 17 -7.57 -20.18 -19.41
N LEU A 18 -8.41 -19.34 -20.03
CA LEU A 18 -8.64 -17.95 -19.60
C LEU A 18 -9.15 -17.88 -18.16
N ALA A 19 -10.13 -18.70 -17.80
CA ALA A 19 -10.67 -18.76 -16.44
C ALA A 19 -9.61 -19.15 -15.40
N ARG A 20 -8.76 -20.15 -15.71
CA ARG A 20 -7.64 -20.56 -14.84
C ARG A 20 -6.60 -19.45 -14.67
N THR A 21 -6.19 -18.80 -15.76
CA THR A 21 -5.25 -17.67 -15.71
C THR A 21 -5.82 -16.51 -14.90
N TYR A 22 -7.09 -16.19 -15.09
CA TYR A 22 -7.77 -15.15 -14.32
C TYR A 22 -7.83 -15.47 -12.82
N ALA A 23 -8.24 -16.69 -12.44
CA ALA A 23 -8.29 -17.10 -11.03
C ALA A 23 -6.91 -17.05 -10.36
N HIS A 24 -5.87 -17.46 -11.08
CA HIS A 24 -4.49 -17.38 -10.59
C HIS A 24 -4.04 -15.93 -10.39
N LEU A 25 -4.26 -15.06 -11.39
CA LEU A 25 -3.93 -13.64 -11.31
C LEU A 25 -4.72 -12.92 -10.20
N LEU A 26 -5.99 -13.27 -10.01
CA LEU A 26 -6.83 -12.73 -8.95
C LEU A 26 -6.29 -13.12 -7.57
N THR A 27 -5.80 -14.35 -7.42
CA THR A 27 -5.14 -14.82 -6.20
C THR A 27 -3.85 -14.04 -5.94
N LEU A 28 -3.00 -13.86 -6.97
CA LEU A 28 -1.75 -13.07 -6.86
C LEU A 28 -2.01 -11.60 -6.53
N TRP A 29 -3.05 -11.01 -7.11
CA TRP A 29 -3.44 -9.63 -6.84
C TRP A 29 -3.97 -9.49 -5.40
N THR A 30 -4.91 -10.33 -4.98
CA THR A 30 -5.46 -10.29 -3.61
C THR A 30 -4.40 -10.55 -2.54
N SER A 31 -3.48 -11.50 -2.75
CA SER A 31 -2.36 -11.72 -1.85
C SER A 31 -1.41 -10.52 -1.82
N GLY A 32 -1.09 -9.94 -2.99
CA GLY A 32 -0.26 -8.75 -3.10
C GLY A 32 -0.83 -7.53 -2.36
N VAL A 33 -2.14 -7.30 -2.47
CA VAL A 33 -2.86 -6.24 -1.71
C VAL A 33 -2.74 -6.49 -0.20
N ARG A 34 -2.97 -7.73 0.24
CA ARG A 34 -2.87 -8.10 1.66
C ARG A 34 -1.46 -7.88 2.21
N ASP A 35 -0.44 -8.32 1.47
CA ASP A 35 0.96 -8.20 1.87
C ASP A 35 1.40 -6.73 1.94
N TYR A 36 0.95 -5.90 0.99
CA TYR A 36 1.15 -4.45 1.03
C TYR A 36 0.60 -3.83 2.32
N HIS A 37 -0.63 -4.18 2.72
CA HIS A 37 -1.24 -3.67 3.94
C HIS A 37 -0.55 -4.18 5.21
N SER A 38 -0.15 -5.46 5.22
CA SER A 38 0.60 -6.06 6.33
C SER A 38 1.95 -5.36 6.54
N LEU A 39 2.71 -5.16 5.45
CA LEU A 39 4.00 -4.45 5.49
C LEU A 39 3.83 -3.00 5.92
N LEU A 40 2.84 -2.29 5.38
CA LEU A 40 2.55 -0.92 5.81
C LEU A 40 2.27 -0.86 7.31
N SER A 41 1.45 -1.78 7.84
CA SER A 41 1.17 -1.85 9.28
C SER A 41 2.42 -2.12 10.10
N ALA A 42 3.29 -3.04 9.65
CA ALA A 42 4.54 -3.35 10.32
C ALA A 42 5.50 -2.15 10.36
N TYR A 43 5.61 -1.40 9.25
CA TYR A 43 6.40 -0.17 9.22
C TYR A 43 5.84 0.91 10.14
N LEU A 44 4.52 1.13 10.15
CA LEU A 44 3.90 2.11 11.05
C LEU A 44 4.14 1.77 12.52
N LEU A 45 4.04 0.49 12.88
CA LEU A 45 4.37 0.01 14.23
C LEU A 45 5.84 0.28 14.56
N ALA A 46 6.75 -0.12 13.69
CA ALA A 46 8.19 0.07 13.89
C ALA A 46 8.53 1.56 14.06
N HIS A 47 8.02 2.43 13.18
CA HIS A 47 8.25 3.87 13.29
C HIS A 47 7.69 4.47 14.58
N SER A 48 6.50 4.04 15.02
CA SER A 48 5.91 4.48 16.28
C SER A 48 6.78 4.11 17.49
N ILE A 49 7.32 2.88 17.50
CA ILE A 49 8.24 2.42 18.56
C ILE A 49 9.52 3.26 18.54
N PHE A 50 10.13 3.48 17.36
CA PHE A 50 11.34 4.31 17.25
C PHE A 50 11.13 5.73 17.76
N VAL A 51 10.03 6.38 17.35
CA VAL A 51 9.70 7.74 17.80
C VAL A 51 9.47 7.77 19.30
N ALA A 52 8.79 6.76 19.88
CA ALA A 52 8.58 6.67 21.32
C ALA A 52 9.91 6.49 22.10
N VAL A 53 10.82 5.64 21.62
CA VAL A 53 12.13 5.44 22.25
C VAL A 53 12.98 6.71 22.15
N ILE A 54 12.99 7.39 21.01
CA ILE A 54 13.67 8.68 20.86
C ILE A 54 13.08 9.70 21.84
N GLY A 55 11.75 9.82 21.90
CA GLY A 55 11.07 10.73 22.84
C GLY A 55 11.41 10.45 24.30
N LEU A 56 11.49 9.17 24.68
CA LEU A 56 11.91 8.76 26.02
C LEU A 56 13.35 9.19 26.33
N PHE A 57 14.29 9.00 25.39
CA PHE A 57 15.66 9.46 25.57
C PHE A 57 15.80 10.98 25.60
N VAL A 58 15.01 11.71 24.80
CA VAL A 58 14.97 13.18 24.82
C VAL A 58 14.45 13.70 26.17
N SER A 59 13.56 12.97 26.84
CA SER A 59 12.99 13.39 28.14
C SER A 59 13.95 13.24 29.33
N GLN A 60 15.11 12.60 29.16
CA GLN A 60 16.06 12.40 30.26
C GLN A 60 16.94 13.62 30.48
N HIS A 61 16.80 14.24 31.66
CA HIS A 61 17.67 15.33 32.13
C HIS A 61 18.53 14.88 33.33
N PRO A 62 19.85 15.18 33.37
CA PRO A 62 20.64 15.89 32.36
C PRO A 62 20.95 14.99 31.14
N MET A 63 20.92 15.61 29.96
CA MET A 63 21.14 14.92 28.69
C MET A 63 22.62 14.59 28.51
N ALA A 64 23.03 13.35 28.80
CA ALA A 64 24.40 12.92 28.55
C ALA A 64 24.74 12.96 27.06
N ARG A 65 26.00 13.30 26.70
CA ARG A 65 26.46 13.27 25.29
C ARG A 65 26.23 11.90 24.63
N VAL A 66 26.36 10.82 25.39
CA VAL A 66 26.10 9.46 24.93
C VAL A 66 24.64 9.29 24.45
N LEU A 67 23.67 9.85 25.18
CA LEU A 67 22.25 9.81 24.77
C LEU A 67 22.02 10.56 23.46
N SER A 68 22.70 11.70 23.26
CA SER A 68 22.62 12.47 22.01
C SER A 68 23.17 11.67 20.82
N ILE A 69 24.28 10.96 21.00
CA ILE A 69 24.84 10.06 19.97
C ILE A 69 23.87 8.92 19.66
N VAL A 70 23.28 8.29 20.68
CA VAL A 70 22.29 7.22 20.51
C VAL A 70 21.07 7.72 19.74
N ILE A 71 20.54 8.91 20.05
CA ILE A 71 19.42 9.52 19.32
C ILE A 71 19.79 9.82 17.87
N ALA A 72 21.00 10.32 17.62
CA ALA A 72 21.47 10.56 16.26
C ALA A 72 21.52 9.25 15.45
N LEU A 73 22.07 8.17 16.02
CA LEU A 73 22.11 6.85 15.39
C LEU A 73 20.71 6.28 15.14
N LEU A 74 19.81 6.37 16.12
CA LEU A 74 18.41 5.96 15.97
C LEU A 74 17.69 6.77 14.89
N SER A 75 17.98 8.05 14.77
CA SER A 75 17.39 8.92 13.74
C SER A 75 17.90 8.55 12.35
N VAL A 76 19.20 8.27 12.20
CA VAL A 76 19.77 7.76 10.93
C VAL A 76 19.12 6.44 10.55
N PHE A 77 18.98 5.50 11.49
CA PHE A 77 18.31 4.22 11.24
C PHE A 77 16.83 4.43 10.86
N GLY A 78 16.13 5.33 11.54
CA GLY A 78 14.76 5.72 11.21
C GLY A 78 14.62 6.26 9.79
N ILE A 79 15.54 7.12 9.34
CA ILE A 79 15.59 7.64 7.96
C ILE A 79 15.82 6.51 6.95
N LEU A 80 16.77 5.62 7.22
CA LEU A 80 17.03 4.45 6.36
C LEU A 80 15.79 3.55 6.25
N LEU A 81 15.08 3.32 7.36
CA LEU A 81 13.81 2.59 7.35
C LEU A 81 12.73 3.31 6.56
N CYS A 82 12.65 4.64 6.62
CA CYS A 82 11.71 5.41 5.79
C CYS A 82 12.02 5.22 4.30
N LEU A 83 13.30 5.27 3.92
CA LEU A 83 13.72 5.04 2.54
C LEU A 83 13.38 3.61 2.09
N GLN A 84 13.68 2.62 2.93
CA GLN A 84 13.35 1.22 2.65
C GLN A 84 11.83 1.04 2.48
N MET A 85 11.02 1.63 3.36
CA MET A 85 9.56 1.63 3.26
C MET A 85 9.10 2.23 1.92
N ALA A 86 9.64 3.38 1.52
CA ALA A 86 9.28 4.04 0.26
C ALA A 86 9.54 3.13 -0.97
N ILE A 87 10.72 2.50 -1.02
CA ILE A 87 11.12 1.61 -2.12
C ILE A 87 10.25 0.35 -2.13
N VAL A 88 10.07 -0.30 -0.98
CA VAL A 88 9.34 -1.57 -0.87
C VAL A 88 7.86 -1.37 -1.18
N LEU A 89 7.21 -0.38 -0.57
CA LEU A 89 5.79 -0.08 -0.83
C LEU A 89 5.59 0.41 -2.27
N GLY A 90 6.52 1.19 -2.82
CA GLY A 90 6.49 1.61 -4.21
C GLY A 90 6.51 0.42 -5.17
N ARG A 91 7.41 -0.55 -4.93
CA ARG A 91 7.51 -1.78 -5.73
C ARG A 91 6.24 -2.63 -5.65
N PHE A 92 5.72 -2.87 -4.45
CA PHE A 92 4.48 -3.65 -4.27
C PHE A 92 3.28 -2.95 -4.90
N SER A 93 3.19 -1.62 -4.79
CA SER A 93 2.15 -0.83 -5.43
C SER A 93 2.20 -0.96 -6.96
N ALA A 94 3.40 -0.87 -7.56
CA ALA A 94 3.59 -1.03 -9.00
C ALA A 94 3.23 -2.45 -9.46
N GLN A 95 3.71 -3.47 -8.75
CA GLN A 95 3.39 -4.87 -9.05
C GLN A 95 1.88 -5.13 -8.96
N ASN A 96 1.22 -4.62 -7.93
CA ASN A 96 -0.22 -4.76 -7.77
C ASN A 96 -1.01 -4.05 -8.90
N SER A 97 -0.53 -2.88 -9.34
CA SER A 97 -1.13 -2.15 -10.46
C SER A 97 -0.98 -2.87 -11.80
N LEU A 98 0.15 -3.58 -12.00
CA LEU A 98 0.40 -4.40 -13.17
C LEU A 98 -0.56 -5.60 -13.20
N TRP A 99 -0.76 -6.28 -12.06
CA TRP A 99 -1.74 -7.37 -11.97
C TRP A 99 -3.16 -6.88 -12.21
N GLU A 100 -3.54 -5.73 -11.64
CA GLU A 100 -4.84 -5.10 -11.89
C GLU A 100 -5.02 -4.78 -13.39
N TRP A 101 -3.97 -4.30 -14.07
CA TRP A 101 -4.00 -4.05 -15.50
C TRP A 101 -4.19 -5.33 -16.32
N HIS A 102 -3.44 -6.39 -16.03
CA HIS A 102 -3.59 -7.68 -16.73
C HIS A 102 -4.98 -8.30 -16.53
N LEU A 103 -5.50 -8.26 -15.32
CA LEU A 103 -6.84 -8.77 -15.02
C LEU A 103 -7.93 -8.01 -15.78
N ARG A 104 -7.81 -6.68 -15.87
CA ARG A 104 -8.72 -5.86 -16.70
C ARG A 104 -8.58 -6.18 -18.19
N GLY A 105 -7.36 -6.46 -18.65
CA GLY A 105 -7.10 -6.91 -20.02
C GLY A 105 -7.85 -8.21 -20.34
N LEU A 106 -7.88 -9.15 -19.42
CA LEU A 106 -8.63 -10.42 -19.56
C LEU A 106 -10.15 -10.21 -19.57
N GLU A 107 -10.69 -9.38 -18.66
CA GLU A 107 -12.13 -9.03 -18.63
C GLU A 107 -12.58 -8.21 -19.86
N GLY A 108 -11.64 -7.61 -20.59
CA GLY A 108 -11.87 -6.84 -21.81
C GLY A 108 -11.97 -7.70 -23.07
N LEU A 109 -11.60 -8.99 -23.02
CA LEU A 109 -11.64 -9.86 -24.18
C LEU A 109 -13.09 -10.21 -24.57
N PRO A 110 -13.44 -10.23 -25.87
CA PRO A 110 -14.79 -10.58 -26.33
C PRO A 110 -15.17 -12.03 -26.05
N ALA A 111 -14.18 -12.90 -25.80
CA ALA A 111 -14.36 -14.29 -25.41
C ALA A 111 -14.46 -14.51 -23.90
N TRP A 112 -14.57 -13.45 -23.08
CA TRP A 112 -14.70 -13.58 -21.62
C TRP A 112 -16.12 -14.02 -21.25
N PRO A 113 -16.32 -15.25 -20.72
CA PRO A 113 -17.66 -15.81 -20.52
C PRO A 113 -18.29 -15.40 -19.19
N ASP A 114 -17.48 -14.97 -18.22
CA ASP A 114 -17.86 -14.82 -16.82
C ASP A 114 -18.13 -13.38 -16.37
N ARG A 115 -18.64 -13.19 -15.15
CA ARG A 115 -18.87 -11.85 -14.57
C ARG A 115 -17.54 -11.07 -14.44
N LYS A 116 -17.56 -9.79 -14.81
CA LYS A 116 -16.41 -8.87 -14.71
C LYS A 116 -16.26 -8.36 -13.28
N LEU A 117 -15.68 -9.16 -12.41
CA LEU A 117 -15.55 -8.88 -10.98
C LEU A 117 -14.72 -7.62 -10.71
N LEU A 118 -13.58 -7.42 -11.38
CA LEU A 118 -12.69 -6.29 -11.12
C LEU A 118 -13.21 -5.00 -11.75
N SER A 119 -13.74 -5.08 -12.97
CA SER A 119 -14.42 -3.94 -13.59
C SER A 119 -15.66 -3.54 -12.80
N GLY A 120 -16.43 -4.52 -12.29
CA GLY A 120 -17.57 -4.31 -11.41
C GLY A 120 -17.18 -3.69 -10.07
N LEU A 121 -16.10 -4.20 -9.44
CA LEU A 121 -15.57 -3.65 -8.19
C LEU A 121 -15.05 -2.23 -8.38
N ARG A 122 -14.39 -1.95 -9.52
CA ARG A 122 -13.95 -0.60 -9.89
C ARG A 122 -15.13 0.33 -10.13
N TRP A 123 -16.15 -0.14 -10.84
CA TRP A 123 -17.37 0.62 -11.13
C TRP A 123 -18.12 0.94 -9.84
N LEU A 124 -18.29 -0.02 -8.93
CA LEU A 124 -18.82 0.19 -7.59
C LEU A 124 -17.97 1.21 -6.81
N ARG A 125 -16.65 1.06 -6.86
CA ARG A 125 -15.67 1.91 -6.19
C ARG A 125 -15.66 3.36 -6.68
N GLU A 126 -15.89 3.59 -7.96
CA GLU A 126 -15.77 4.89 -8.64
C GLU A 126 -17.13 5.58 -8.86
N ARG A 127 -18.20 4.84 -9.17
CA ARG A 127 -19.53 5.38 -9.46
C ARG A 127 -20.56 5.24 -8.34
N HIS A 128 -20.36 4.35 -7.35
CA HIS A 128 -21.31 4.13 -6.24
C HIS A 128 -22.76 3.89 -6.69
N GLU A 129 -23.00 3.49 -7.93
CA GLU A 129 -24.31 3.03 -8.35
C GLU A 129 -24.47 1.59 -7.85
N PRO A 130 -25.58 1.26 -7.18
CA PRO A 130 -25.84 -0.09 -6.74
C PRO A 130 -25.94 -1.00 -7.98
N TRP A 131 -25.37 -2.19 -7.90
CA TRP A 131 -25.85 -3.26 -8.77
C TRP A 131 -27.36 -3.36 -8.56
N SER A 132 -28.13 -3.49 -9.64
CA SER A 132 -29.59 -3.58 -9.64
C SER A 132 -30.08 -4.91 -9.04
N GLU A 133 -29.48 -5.36 -7.93
CA GLU A 133 -29.95 -6.46 -7.11
C GLU A 133 -30.58 -5.86 -5.83
N PRO A 134 -31.92 -5.82 -5.72
CA PRO A 134 -32.65 -5.12 -4.66
C PRO A 134 -32.46 -5.66 -3.23
N GLY A 135 -31.57 -6.64 -3.02
CA GLY A 135 -31.32 -7.27 -1.71
C GLY A 135 -29.96 -6.96 -1.08
N ASN A 136 -29.09 -6.19 -1.74
CA ASN A 136 -27.70 -5.99 -1.29
C ASN A 136 -27.31 -4.51 -1.29
N GLU A 137 -28.13 -3.65 -0.66
CA GLU A 137 -27.78 -2.26 -0.41
C GLU A 137 -27.05 -2.14 0.94
N PRO A 138 -25.71 -1.95 0.97
CA PRO A 138 -25.01 -1.62 2.20
C PRO A 138 -25.36 -0.18 2.63
N PRO A 139 -25.43 0.11 3.95
CA PRO A 139 -25.76 1.43 4.45
C PRO A 139 -24.70 2.46 4.01
N VAL A 140 -25.14 3.46 3.24
CA VAL A 140 -24.28 4.50 2.67
C VAL A 140 -23.90 5.51 3.76
N PHE A 141 -22.63 5.53 4.17
CA PHE A 141 -22.12 6.57 5.07
C PHE A 141 -21.90 7.89 4.32
N ARG A 142 -22.62 8.93 4.71
CA ARG A 142 -22.38 10.31 4.27
C ARG A 142 -21.48 11.03 5.28
N PRO A 143 -20.51 11.87 4.85
CA PRO A 143 -20.35 12.43 3.50
C PRO A 143 -19.22 11.81 2.65
N ALA A 144 -19.51 11.58 1.36
CA ALA A 144 -18.63 10.91 0.39
C ALA A 144 -17.43 11.74 -0.13
N TRP A 145 -17.40 13.06 0.11
CA TRP A 145 -16.29 13.92 -0.34
C TRP A 145 -15.02 13.69 0.49
N ALA A 146 -15.16 13.52 1.81
CA ALA A 146 -14.04 13.26 2.72
C ALA A 146 -13.33 11.95 2.34
N PHE A 147 -14.10 10.94 1.93
CA PHE A 147 -13.57 9.67 1.45
C PHE A 147 -12.77 9.78 0.15
N ARG A 148 -13.16 10.68 -0.78
CA ARG A 148 -12.45 10.86 -2.06
C ARG A 148 -11.11 11.56 -1.88
N THR A 149 -11.07 12.63 -1.10
CA THR A 149 -9.83 13.37 -0.78
C THR A 149 -8.88 12.52 0.05
N HIS A 150 -9.41 11.80 1.05
CA HIS A 150 -8.66 10.81 1.82
C HIS A 150 -8.09 9.75 0.88
N ARG A 151 -8.88 9.16 -0.04
CA ARG A 151 -8.36 8.13 -0.96
C ARG A 151 -7.24 8.60 -1.89
N GLN A 152 -7.31 9.81 -2.45
CA GLN A 152 -6.24 10.31 -3.32
C GLN A 152 -4.95 10.60 -2.53
N TRP A 153 -5.06 11.13 -1.32
CA TRP A 153 -3.91 11.33 -0.42
C TRP A 153 -3.32 9.98 0.05
N TRP A 154 -4.18 9.01 0.34
CA TRP A 154 -3.78 7.66 0.72
C TRP A 154 -3.39 6.76 -0.48
N ALA A 155 -3.65 7.15 -1.73
CA ALA A 155 -3.04 6.51 -2.90
C ALA A 155 -1.54 6.83 -2.99
N HIS A 156 -1.13 7.95 -2.38
CA HIS A 156 0.27 8.33 -2.21
C HIS A 156 0.88 7.82 -0.89
N ARG A 157 0.24 6.87 -0.18
CA ARG A 157 0.74 6.25 1.08
C ARG A 157 2.21 5.88 1.05
N ALA A 158 2.65 5.31 -0.08
CA ALA A 158 4.02 4.89 -0.30
C ALA A 158 5.03 6.05 -0.31
N VAL A 159 4.56 7.30 -0.39
CA VAL A 159 5.38 8.52 -0.46
C VAL A 159 5.10 9.43 0.73
N SER A 160 3.84 9.63 1.12
CA SER A 160 3.46 10.52 2.22
C SER A 160 3.95 10.04 3.58
N PHE A 161 3.83 8.74 3.88
CA PHE A 161 4.30 8.20 5.17
C PHE A 161 5.82 8.25 5.32
N PRO A 162 6.64 7.81 4.33
CA PRO A 162 8.08 7.98 4.42
C PRO A 162 8.53 9.42 4.58
N LEU A 163 7.87 10.36 3.90
CA LEU A 163 8.19 11.78 4.02
C LEU A 163 7.85 12.31 5.42
N PHE A 164 6.69 11.96 5.97
CA PHE A 164 6.29 12.38 7.31
C PHE A 164 7.29 11.89 8.37
N PHE A 165 7.53 10.57 8.44
CA PHE A 165 8.48 10.03 9.42
C PHE A 165 9.92 10.49 9.15
N GLY A 166 10.32 10.58 7.88
CA GLY A 166 11.63 11.11 7.49
C GLY A 166 11.85 12.54 7.98
N SER A 167 10.83 13.41 7.92
CA SER A 167 10.91 14.77 8.44
C SER A 167 11.07 14.82 9.96
N VAL A 168 10.35 13.95 10.68
CA VAL A 168 10.44 13.82 12.14
C VAL A 168 11.84 13.35 12.56
N TYR A 169 12.38 12.31 11.93
CA TYR A 169 13.75 11.86 12.19
C TYR A 169 14.80 12.89 11.78
N GLY A 170 14.58 13.62 10.68
CA GLY A 170 15.46 14.71 10.26
C GLY A 170 15.55 15.82 11.32
N LEU A 171 14.42 16.19 11.94
CA LEU A 171 14.39 17.15 13.04
C LEU A 171 15.18 16.66 14.25
N PHE A 172 14.95 15.40 14.69
CA PHE A 172 15.69 14.81 15.81
C PHE A 172 17.19 14.64 15.52
N LEU A 173 17.55 14.36 14.27
CA LEU A 173 18.95 14.25 13.86
C LEU A 173 19.64 15.61 13.95
N VAL A 174 19.05 16.67 13.40
CA VAL A 174 19.61 18.02 13.47
C VAL A 174 19.73 18.47 14.93
N TRP A 175 18.69 18.23 15.72
CA TRP A 175 18.69 18.58 17.15
C TRP A 175 19.77 17.83 17.93
N SER A 176 19.89 16.52 17.75
CA SER A 176 20.89 15.70 18.46
C SER A 176 22.33 16.04 18.06
N LEU A 177 22.56 16.35 16.78
CA LEU A 177 23.87 16.83 16.31
C LEU A 177 24.22 18.20 16.90
N ALA A 178 23.26 19.12 16.99
CA ALA A 178 23.46 20.41 17.65
C ALA A 178 23.84 20.24 19.13
N GLN A 179 23.19 19.31 19.84
CA GLN A 179 23.54 18.99 21.24
C GLN A 179 24.88 18.27 21.39
N ALA A 180 25.29 17.47 20.40
CA ALA A 180 26.57 16.78 20.41
C ALA A 180 27.75 17.70 20.10
N VAL A 181 27.54 18.73 19.28
CA VAL A 181 28.57 19.72 18.84
C VAL A 181 28.59 20.96 19.74
N GLY A 182 27.45 21.32 20.34
CA GLY A 182 27.34 22.47 21.22
C GLY A 182 28.36 22.38 22.37
N PRO A 183 29.04 23.51 22.71
CA PRO A 183 29.95 23.51 23.85
C PRO A 183 29.13 23.08 25.06
N GLY A 184 29.59 22.04 25.75
CA GLY A 184 29.06 21.69 27.06
C GLY A 184 29.21 22.91 27.95
N LEU A 185 28.12 23.67 28.10
CA LEU A 185 28.06 24.70 29.12
C LEU A 185 27.86 23.99 30.46
N PRO A 186 28.62 24.44 31.48
CA PRO A 186 28.91 23.73 32.71
C PRO A 186 27.67 23.33 33.52
#